data_AF-A0A2I1DBV3-F1
#
_entry.id   AF-A0A2I1DBV3-F1
#
_cell.length_a   1.000
_cell.length_b   1.000
_cell.length_c   1.000
_cell.angle_alpha   90.00
_cell.angle_beta   90.00
_cell.angle_gamma   90.00
#
_symmetry.space_group_name_H-M   'P 1'
#
loop_
_entity.id
_entity.type
_entity.pdbx_description
1 polymer ?
#
loop_
_entity_poly.entity_id
_entity_poly.type
_entity_poly.pdbx_seq_one_letter_code
_entity_poly.pdbx_strand_id
1 'polypeptide(L)'
;MVNLFKRMRKLKSIVNIRIGTGAAILPTPTSATPDYPAITRLHLTYARKIYNGHQGARHFWRNCLPRLKYHNPGVPMSVKQTDDQEGPAALTIYFAERASKPASITAAVAELTDKHAPAPGDAEKTAIVDLRNLDYREIWNKVMNVTGAKEVPASAEEEAEVKRFEQMREQSGRDRVRIAAIRQAKKDQERMLQIARGEVEKLREL
;
A
#
# COMPACT_ATOMS: atom_id res chain seq x y z
N MET A 1 -4.03 15.24 -27.27
CA MET A 1 -4.87 14.21 -26.61
C MET A 1 -4.05 12.92 -26.43
N VAL A 2 -4.08 12.27 -25.26
CA VAL A 2 -3.25 11.08 -25.00
C VAL A 2 -3.88 9.83 -25.62
N ASN A 3 -3.07 9.00 -26.28
CA ASN A 3 -3.50 7.76 -26.96
C ASN A 3 -4.28 6.80 -26.00
N LEU A 4 -5.39 6.24 -26.49
CA LEU A 4 -6.24 5.28 -25.78
C LEU A 4 -5.44 4.08 -25.23
N PHE A 5 -4.58 3.46 -26.03
CA PHE A 5 -3.79 2.30 -25.61
C PHE A 5 -2.84 2.62 -24.46
N LYS A 6 -2.29 3.84 -24.43
CA LYS A 6 -1.46 4.30 -23.31
C LYS A 6 -2.28 4.41 -22.02
N ARG A 7 -3.52 4.90 -22.11
CA ARG A 7 -4.45 4.98 -20.98
C ARG A 7 -4.87 3.59 -20.49
N MET A 8 -5.28 2.72 -21.41
CA MET A 8 -5.67 1.33 -21.09
C MET A 8 -4.53 0.54 -20.43
N ARG A 9 -3.29 0.71 -20.88
CA ARG A 9 -2.12 0.09 -20.26
C ARG A 9 -1.95 0.54 -18.80
N LYS A 10 -2.14 1.82 -18.51
CA LYS A 10 -2.05 2.35 -17.15
C LYS A 10 -3.19 1.85 -16.27
N LEU A 11 -4.41 1.80 -16.78
CA LEU A 11 -5.55 1.23 -16.07
C LEU A 11 -5.30 -0.25 -15.72
N LYS A 12 -4.88 -1.06 -16.69
CA LYS A 12 -4.60 -2.48 -16.49
C LYS A 12 -3.43 -2.75 -15.53
N SER A 13 -2.49 -1.82 -15.37
CA SER A 13 -1.45 -1.96 -14.33
C SER A 13 -1.98 -1.94 -12.89
N ILE A 14 -3.26 -1.59 -12.70
CA ILE A 14 -3.96 -1.58 -11.39
C ILE A 14 -4.49 -2.99 -11.02
N VAL A 15 -4.22 -4.02 -11.83
CA VAL A 15 -4.51 -5.44 -11.48
C VAL A 15 -3.95 -5.83 -10.11
N ASN A 16 -2.88 -5.19 -9.66
CA ASN A 16 -2.30 -5.34 -8.33
C ASN A 16 -3.26 -5.08 -7.16
N ILE A 17 -4.42 -4.44 -7.37
CA ILE A 17 -5.45 -4.28 -6.34
C ILE A 17 -6.28 -5.57 -6.16
N ARG A 18 -6.39 -6.42 -7.18
CA ARG A 18 -7.19 -7.64 -7.11
C ARG A 18 -6.45 -8.80 -6.45
N ILE A 19 -5.12 -8.81 -6.60
CA ILE A 19 -4.28 -9.95 -6.26
C ILE A 19 -3.14 -9.58 -5.28
N GLY A 20 -2.56 -10.60 -4.68
CA GLY A 20 -1.38 -10.51 -3.83
C GLY A 20 -1.71 -10.32 -2.35
N THR A 21 -0.68 -10.06 -1.53
CA THR A 21 -0.80 -9.93 -0.08
C THR A 21 -1.82 -8.87 0.35
N GLY A 22 -2.82 -9.27 1.12
CA GLY A 22 -3.95 -8.41 1.52
C GLY A 22 -5.19 -8.52 0.60
N ALA A 23 -5.13 -9.27 -0.50
CA ALA A 23 -6.32 -9.65 -1.25
C ALA A 23 -7.02 -10.82 -0.53
N ALA A 24 -8.02 -10.50 0.27
CA ALA A 24 -8.74 -11.49 1.07
C ALA A 24 -10.19 -11.06 1.30
N ILE A 25 -11.00 -12.03 1.71
CA ILE A 25 -12.39 -11.82 2.09
C ILE A 25 -12.50 -11.90 3.61
N LEU A 26 -12.93 -10.79 4.23
CA LEU A 26 -13.27 -10.73 5.65
C LEU A 26 -14.56 -11.51 5.97
N PRO A 27 -14.71 -12.07 7.19
CA PRO A 27 -15.96 -12.67 7.62
C PRO A 27 -17.12 -11.68 7.62
N THR A 28 -18.22 -12.09 6.99
CA THR A 28 -19.49 -11.37 6.95
C THR A 28 -20.47 -12.05 7.91
N PRO A 29 -21.64 -11.48 8.21
CA PRO A 29 -22.62 -12.12 9.11
C PRO A 29 -22.99 -13.56 8.69
N THR A 30 -22.93 -13.87 7.40
CA THR A 30 -23.21 -15.21 6.86
C THR A 30 -22.05 -16.19 7.01
N SER A 31 -20.80 -15.71 7.00
CA SER A 31 -19.59 -16.55 7.10
C SER A 31 -18.90 -16.49 8.47
N ALA A 32 -19.47 -15.71 9.39
CA ALA A 32 -18.97 -15.56 10.75
C ALA A 32 -19.08 -16.87 11.53
N THR A 33 -18.05 -17.15 12.31
CA THR A 33 -17.98 -18.31 13.21
C THR A 33 -17.89 -17.83 14.66
N PRO A 34 -18.09 -18.72 15.66
CA PRO A 34 -17.88 -18.38 17.06
C PRO A 34 -16.51 -17.79 17.38
N ASP A 35 -15.49 -18.25 16.65
CA ASP A 35 -14.11 -17.82 16.84
C ASP A 35 -13.77 -16.56 16.03
N TYR A 36 -14.40 -16.39 14.86
CA TYR A 36 -14.22 -15.26 13.94
C TYR A 36 -15.55 -14.56 13.65
N PRO A 37 -15.93 -13.56 14.46
CA PRO A 37 -17.15 -12.78 14.27
C PRO A 37 -17.07 -11.87 13.03
N ALA A 38 -18.23 -11.39 12.58
CA ALA A 38 -18.31 -10.50 11.44
C ALA A 38 -17.61 -9.17 11.70
N ILE A 39 -16.89 -8.66 10.71
CA ILE A 39 -16.15 -7.39 10.82
C ILE A 39 -17.03 -6.26 10.33
N THR A 40 -17.20 -5.24 11.16
CA THR A 40 -18.02 -4.06 10.83
C THR A 40 -17.18 -2.99 10.16
N ARG A 41 -16.02 -2.63 10.72
CA ARG A 41 -15.13 -1.57 10.19
C ARG A 41 -13.67 -1.77 10.60
N LEU A 42 -12.77 -1.07 9.92
CA LEU A 42 -11.32 -1.01 10.22
C LEU A 42 -10.85 0.45 10.34
N HIS A 43 -9.96 0.70 11.29
CA HIS A 43 -9.30 2.00 11.45
C HIS A 43 -7.80 1.81 11.63
N LEU A 44 -7.00 2.44 10.77
CA LEU A 44 -5.55 2.42 10.83
C LEU A 44 -5.01 3.79 11.25
N THR A 45 -4.22 3.82 12.32
CA THR A 45 -3.52 5.02 12.80
C THR A 45 -2.01 4.82 12.73
N TYR A 46 -1.30 5.77 12.14
CA TYR A 46 0.17 5.78 12.14
C TYR A 46 0.73 7.18 11.86
N ALA A 47 1.99 7.42 12.22
CA ALA A 47 2.67 8.69 12.01
C ALA A 47 3.09 8.90 10.55
N ARG A 48 3.10 10.16 10.09
CA ARG A 48 3.45 10.50 8.70
C ARG A 48 4.91 10.14 8.35
N LYS A 49 5.84 10.31 9.30
CA LYS A 49 7.25 9.96 9.08
C LYS A 49 7.50 8.49 9.41
N ILE A 50 8.51 7.90 8.75
CA ILE A 50 8.81 6.46 8.82
C ILE A 50 9.63 6.04 10.04
N TYR A 51 10.11 7.01 10.84
CA TYR A 51 10.89 6.75 12.05
C TYR A 51 10.08 5.95 13.08
N ASN A 52 10.72 5.43 14.14
CA ASN A 52 10.04 4.72 15.23
C ASN A 52 9.10 3.59 14.78
N GLY A 53 9.45 2.87 13.70
CA GLY A 53 8.74 1.67 13.28
C GLY A 53 7.41 1.90 12.54
N HIS A 54 7.13 3.10 12.03
CA HIS A 54 5.87 3.41 11.32
C HIS A 54 5.86 3.01 9.83
N GLN A 55 6.99 2.56 9.28
CA GLN A 55 7.12 2.19 7.87
C GLN A 55 6.17 1.04 7.46
N GLY A 56 6.04 0.02 8.32
CA GLY A 56 5.17 -1.14 8.08
C GLY A 56 3.72 -0.75 7.87
N ALA A 57 3.17 0.06 8.79
CA ALA A 57 1.80 0.58 8.70
C ALA A 57 1.54 1.37 7.41
N ARG A 58 2.52 2.18 6.97
CA ARG A 58 2.44 2.90 5.69
C ARG A 58 2.39 1.94 4.49
N HIS A 59 3.24 0.92 4.48
CA HIS A 59 3.23 -0.08 3.40
C HIS A 59 1.96 -0.93 3.43
N PHE A 60 1.46 -1.27 4.61
CA PHE A 60 0.17 -1.95 4.79
C PHE A 60 -0.98 -1.14 4.19
N TRP A 61 -1.02 0.18 4.44
CA TRP A 61 -2.01 1.06 3.81
C TRP A 61 -1.88 1.15 2.29
N ARG A 62 -0.66 1.19 1.75
CA ARG A 62 -0.45 1.37 0.30
C ARG A 62 -0.64 0.08 -0.49
N ASN A 63 -0.37 -1.07 0.12
CA ASN A 63 -0.36 -2.37 -0.56
C ASN A 63 -1.56 -3.24 -0.17
N CYS A 64 -1.87 -3.39 1.12
CA CYS A 64 -2.85 -4.38 1.59
C CYS A 64 -4.27 -3.80 1.72
N LEU A 65 -4.44 -2.64 2.36
CA LEU A 65 -5.79 -2.06 2.56
C LEU A 65 -6.58 -1.83 1.26
N PRO A 66 -6.00 -1.36 0.14
CA PRO A 66 -6.74 -1.19 -1.10
C PRO A 66 -7.22 -2.52 -1.68
N ARG A 67 -6.41 -3.58 -1.54
CA ARG A 67 -6.77 -4.94 -1.97
C ARG A 67 -7.91 -5.50 -1.13
N LEU A 68 -7.82 -5.32 0.18
CA LEU A 68 -8.87 -5.74 1.11
C LEU A 68 -10.18 -5.01 0.82
N LYS A 69 -10.13 -3.69 0.55
CA LYS A 69 -11.31 -2.89 0.22
C LYS A 69 -11.96 -3.30 -1.11
N TYR A 70 -11.17 -3.76 -2.08
CA TYR A 70 -11.68 -4.25 -3.36
C TYR A 70 -12.56 -5.49 -3.20
N HIS A 71 -12.12 -6.44 -2.36
CA HIS A 71 -12.87 -7.66 -2.07
C HIS A 71 -13.98 -7.46 -1.02
N ASN A 72 -13.84 -6.45 -0.16
CA ASN A 72 -14.80 -6.12 0.89
C ASN A 72 -15.31 -4.67 0.78
N PRO A 73 -16.08 -4.33 -0.26
CA PRO A 73 -16.58 -2.97 -0.46
C PRO A 73 -17.53 -2.51 0.65
N GLY A 74 -18.27 -3.43 1.27
CA GLY A 74 -19.20 -3.13 2.36
C GLY A 74 -18.56 -2.76 3.70
N VAL A 75 -17.27 -3.08 3.92
CA VAL A 75 -16.58 -2.79 5.18
C VAL A 75 -15.94 -1.40 5.10
N PRO A 76 -16.33 -0.42 5.93
CA PRO A 76 -15.67 0.88 5.99
C PRO A 76 -14.24 0.74 6.51
N MET A 77 -13.29 1.33 5.79
CA MET A 77 -11.87 1.34 6.18
C MET A 77 -11.40 2.79 6.22
N SER A 78 -10.94 3.23 7.39
CA SER A 78 -10.48 4.59 7.62
C SER A 78 -9.01 4.61 8.01
N VAL A 79 -8.31 5.69 7.65
CA VAL A 79 -6.88 5.84 7.90
C VAL A 79 -6.63 7.23 8.46
N LYS A 80 -6.00 7.31 9.63
CA LYS A 80 -5.53 8.56 10.22
C LYS A 80 -4.00 8.59 10.20
N GLN A 81 -3.46 9.53 9.41
CA GLN A 81 -2.05 9.89 9.52
C GLN A 81 -1.90 10.97 10.60
N THR A 82 -1.02 10.74 11.56
CA THR A 82 -0.70 11.68 12.65
C THR A 82 0.66 12.35 12.41
N ASP A 83 0.89 13.49 13.04
CA ASP A 83 2.22 14.12 13.08
C ASP A 83 3.00 13.73 14.36
N ASP A 84 2.33 13.09 15.33
CA ASP A 84 2.93 12.51 16.54
C ASP A 84 3.67 11.20 16.22
N GLN A 85 5.00 11.25 16.30
CA GLN A 85 5.89 10.14 15.98
C GLN A 85 5.97 9.10 17.09
N GLU A 86 5.80 9.53 18.34
CA GLU A 86 5.79 8.63 19.51
C GLU A 86 4.44 7.95 19.66
N GLY A 87 3.41 8.48 19.00
CA GLY A 87 2.08 7.91 18.90
C GLY A 87 2.03 6.49 18.34
N PRO A 88 0.93 5.76 18.61
CA PRO A 88 0.80 4.35 18.28
C PRO A 88 0.74 4.12 16.76
N ALA A 89 1.40 3.04 16.30
CA ALA A 89 1.15 2.47 14.98
C ALA A 89 0.16 1.31 15.16
N ALA A 90 -1.14 1.59 15.06
CA ALA A 90 -2.18 0.66 15.48
C ALA A 90 -3.21 0.42 14.38
N LEU A 91 -3.68 -0.83 14.26
CA LEU A 91 -4.89 -1.17 13.53
C LEU A 91 -5.99 -1.55 14.51
N THR A 92 -7.03 -0.72 14.56
CA THR A 92 -8.24 -1.01 15.34
C THR A 92 -9.26 -1.72 14.44
N ILE A 93 -9.62 -2.94 14.82
CA ILE A 93 -10.57 -3.80 14.15
C ILE A 93 -11.86 -3.83 14.96
N TYR A 94 -12.99 -3.63 14.30
CA TYR A 94 -14.30 -3.61 14.94
C TYR A 94 -15.09 -4.85 14.51
N PHE A 95 -15.55 -5.59 15.50
CA PHE A 95 -16.31 -6.81 15.34
C PHE A 95 -17.75 -6.60 15.80
N ALA A 96 -18.68 -7.29 15.14
CA ALA A 96 -20.06 -7.34 15.57
C ALA A 96 -20.21 -8.19 16.83
N GLU A 97 -20.82 -7.62 17.87
CA GLU A 97 -21.23 -8.19 19.17
C GLU A 97 -20.09 -8.65 20.09
N ARG A 98 -19.09 -9.35 19.54
CA ARG A 98 -17.97 -9.96 20.27
C ARG A 98 -16.67 -9.76 19.52
N ALA A 99 -15.55 -9.64 20.23
CA ALA A 99 -14.22 -9.72 19.64
C ALA A 99 -13.87 -11.18 19.28
N SER A 100 -13.01 -11.39 18.29
CA SER A 100 -12.51 -12.73 17.97
C SER A 100 -11.72 -13.33 19.14
N LYS A 101 -11.71 -14.65 19.31
CA LYS A 101 -10.87 -15.30 20.33
C LYS A 101 -9.38 -14.92 20.19
N PRO A 102 -8.77 -14.99 18.99
CA PRO A 102 -7.37 -14.57 18.83
C PRO A 102 -7.17 -13.06 19.03
N ALA A 103 -8.17 -12.21 18.71
CA ALA A 103 -8.12 -10.80 19.03
C ALA A 103 -8.01 -10.55 20.54
N SER A 104 -8.83 -11.23 21.34
CA SER A 104 -8.86 -11.06 22.80
C SER A 104 -7.53 -11.43 23.44
N ILE A 105 -6.87 -12.49 22.94
CA ILE A 105 -5.53 -12.91 23.41
C ILE A 105 -4.49 -11.86 23.03
N THR A 106 -4.50 -11.39 21.77
CA THR A 106 -3.51 -10.43 21.28
C THR A 106 -3.68 -9.05 21.93
N ALA A 107 -4.92 -8.62 22.15
CA ALA A 107 -5.25 -7.35 22.80
C ALA A 107 -4.88 -7.34 24.29
N ALA A 108 -4.98 -8.49 24.99
CA ALA A 108 -4.56 -8.59 26.38
C ALA A 108 -3.03 -8.42 26.56
N VAL A 109 -2.24 -8.68 25.52
CA VAL A 109 -0.76 -8.55 25.54
C VAL A 109 -0.31 -7.13 25.21
N ALA A 110 -1.12 -6.35 24.48
CA ALA A 110 -0.79 -5.00 24.05
C ALA A 110 -1.66 -3.97 24.80
N GLU A 111 -1.09 -3.30 25.82
CA GLU A 111 -1.70 -2.13 26.50
C GLU A 111 -1.68 -0.87 25.59
N LEU A 112 -2.08 -1.00 24.33
CA LEU A 112 -2.05 0.07 23.34
C LEU A 112 -3.42 0.72 23.22
N THR A 113 -3.49 2.04 23.41
CA THR A 113 -4.72 2.81 23.20
C THR A 113 -4.59 3.70 21.96
N ASP A 114 -5.53 3.58 21.04
CA ASP A 114 -5.61 4.44 19.85
C ASP A 114 -6.59 5.59 20.12
N LYS A 115 -6.06 6.79 20.36
CA LYS A 115 -6.86 8.00 20.63
C LYS A 115 -7.60 8.53 19.39
N HIS A 116 -7.16 8.14 18.19
CA HIS A 116 -7.74 8.62 16.94
C HIS A 116 -8.80 7.68 16.37
N ALA A 117 -8.85 6.45 16.89
CA ALA A 117 -9.87 5.48 16.56
C ALA A 117 -11.26 5.95 17.03
N PRO A 118 -12.29 5.94 16.15
CA PRO A 118 -13.64 6.31 16.54
C PRO A 118 -14.22 5.28 17.52
N ALA A 119 -14.79 5.73 18.64
CA ALA A 119 -15.33 4.85 19.67
C ALA A 119 -16.25 3.74 19.10
N PRO A 120 -16.21 2.51 19.66
CA PRO A 120 -17.12 1.44 19.25
C PRO A 120 -18.58 1.85 19.42
N GLY A 121 -19.46 1.39 18.53
CA GLY A 121 -20.90 1.46 18.78
C GLY A 121 -21.35 0.47 19.85
N ASP A 122 -22.59 0.57 20.32
CA ASP A 122 -23.12 -0.23 21.43
C ASP A 122 -23.03 -1.74 21.21
N ALA A 123 -23.20 -2.17 19.96
CA ALA A 123 -23.11 -3.57 19.53
C ALA A 123 -21.74 -3.95 18.95
N GLU A 124 -20.73 -3.08 19.03
CA GLU A 124 -19.39 -3.34 18.48
C GLU A 124 -18.37 -3.62 19.59
N LYS A 125 -17.44 -4.53 19.31
CA LYS A 125 -16.25 -4.74 20.13
C LYS A 125 -15.00 -4.47 19.32
N THR A 126 -14.02 -3.82 19.94
CA THR A 126 -12.77 -3.45 19.31
C THR A 126 -11.65 -4.39 19.71
N ALA A 127 -10.73 -4.61 18.78
CA ALA A 127 -9.41 -5.15 19.05
C ALA A 127 -8.36 -4.27 18.41
N ILE A 128 -7.29 -3.99 19.16
CA ILE A 128 -6.20 -3.14 18.71
C ILE A 128 -5.00 -4.04 18.42
N VAL A 129 -4.47 -3.97 17.20
CA VAL A 129 -3.28 -4.71 16.78
C VAL A 129 -2.13 -3.72 16.66
N ASP A 130 -1.05 -3.95 17.41
CA ASP A 130 0.19 -3.18 17.29
C ASP A 130 0.95 -3.53 16.01
N LEU A 131 1.32 -2.50 15.25
CA LEU A 131 2.00 -2.56 13.97
C LEU A 131 3.43 -2.03 14.01
N ARG A 132 3.91 -1.56 15.18
CA ARG A 132 5.21 -0.92 15.29
C ARG A 132 6.35 -1.92 15.01
N ASN A 133 7.34 -1.49 14.22
CA ASN A 133 8.52 -2.27 13.86
C ASN A 133 8.24 -3.59 13.10
N LEU A 134 7.08 -3.71 12.46
CA LEU A 134 6.73 -4.88 11.66
C LEU A 134 6.78 -4.58 10.17
N ASP A 135 7.09 -5.60 9.35
CA ASP A 135 6.89 -5.48 7.91
C ASP A 135 5.41 -5.64 7.54
N TYR A 136 4.99 -5.09 6.39
CA TYR A 136 3.59 -5.15 5.96
C TYR A 136 3.09 -6.59 5.75
N ARG A 137 3.97 -7.55 5.42
CA ARG A 137 3.61 -8.96 5.29
C ARG A 137 3.35 -9.61 6.64
N GLU A 138 4.15 -9.27 7.64
CA GLU A 138 3.96 -9.74 9.02
C GLU A 138 2.70 -9.13 9.63
N ILE A 139 2.47 -7.84 9.39
CA ILE A 139 1.21 -7.17 9.75
C ILE A 139 0.03 -7.91 9.11
N TRP A 140 0.12 -8.24 7.83
CA TRP A 140 -0.95 -8.98 7.15
C TRP A 140 -1.21 -10.35 7.79
N ASN A 141 -0.17 -11.11 8.12
CA ASN A 141 -0.32 -12.40 8.81
C ASN A 141 -0.98 -12.24 10.18
N LYS A 142 -0.60 -11.21 10.96
CA LYS A 142 -1.26 -10.90 12.23
C LYS A 142 -2.74 -10.57 12.03
N VAL A 143 -3.05 -9.72 11.04
CA VAL A 143 -4.43 -9.36 10.72
C VAL A 143 -5.23 -10.61 10.34
N MET A 144 -4.70 -11.45 9.45
CA MET A 144 -5.35 -12.70 9.03
C MET A 144 -5.65 -13.62 10.22
N ASN A 145 -4.70 -13.79 11.14
CA ASN A 145 -4.88 -14.59 12.35
C ASN A 145 -5.94 -14.00 13.28
N VAL A 146 -6.02 -12.68 13.39
CA VAL A 146 -6.99 -11.98 14.25
C VAL A 146 -8.39 -11.99 13.63
N THR A 147 -8.50 -11.85 12.30
CA THR A 147 -9.78 -11.71 11.60
C THR A 147 -10.33 -13.00 11.04
N GLY A 148 -9.51 -14.04 10.85
CA GLY A 148 -9.91 -15.25 10.12
C GLY A 148 -10.19 -14.99 8.64
N ALA A 149 -9.48 -14.00 8.04
CA ALA A 149 -9.69 -13.64 6.65
C ALA A 149 -9.23 -14.76 5.71
N LYS A 150 -9.95 -14.98 4.61
CA LYS A 150 -9.58 -15.98 3.60
C LYS A 150 -8.92 -15.32 2.40
N GLU A 151 -7.68 -15.69 2.09
CA GLU A 151 -6.97 -15.13 0.94
C GLU A 151 -7.61 -15.54 -0.38
N VAL A 152 -7.62 -14.61 -1.33
CA VAL A 152 -8.11 -14.85 -2.69
C VAL A 152 -6.91 -15.18 -3.58
N PRO A 153 -6.79 -16.41 -4.10
CA PRO A 153 -5.70 -16.75 -5.00
C PRO A 153 -5.84 -16.01 -6.33
N ALA A 154 -4.69 -15.68 -6.94
CA ALA A 154 -4.68 -15.10 -8.28
C ALA A 154 -5.13 -16.12 -9.32
N SER A 155 -5.93 -15.68 -10.29
CA SER A 155 -6.26 -16.51 -11.45
C SER A 155 -5.08 -16.57 -12.44
N ALA A 156 -5.02 -17.62 -13.26
CA ALA A 156 -3.94 -17.77 -14.24
C ALA A 156 -3.87 -16.61 -15.26
N GLU A 157 -5.02 -16.02 -15.61
CA GLU A 157 -5.08 -14.85 -16.50
C GLU A 157 -4.48 -13.61 -15.84
N GLU A 158 -4.79 -13.37 -14.57
CA GLU A 158 -4.26 -12.22 -13.81
C GLU A 158 -2.74 -12.35 -13.61
N GLU A 159 -2.26 -13.55 -13.32
CA GLU A 159 -0.81 -13.83 -13.24
C GLU A 159 -0.10 -13.56 -14.58
N ALA A 160 -0.70 -13.98 -15.69
CA ALA A 160 -0.16 -13.71 -17.02
C ALA A 160 -0.13 -12.20 -17.33
N GLU A 161 -1.18 -11.46 -16.94
CA GLU A 161 -1.25 -10.01 -17.11
C GLU A 161 -0.18 -9.28 -16.27
N VAL A 162 0.08 -9.73 -15.04
CA VAL A 162 1.15 -9.18 -14.18
C VAL A 162 2.52 -9.43 -14.79
N LYS A 163 2.81 -10.68 -15.19
CA LYS A 163 4.08 -11.04 -15.84
C LYS A 163 4.33 -10.18 -17.09
N ARG A 164 3.28 -9.96 -17.89
CA ARG A 164 3.34 -9.09 -19.07
C ARG A 164 3.70 -7.64 -18.70
N PHE A 165 3.15 -7.11 -17.61
CA PHE A 165 3.48 -5.75 -17.15
C PHE A 165 4.88 -5.63 -16.55
N GLU A 166 5.37 -6.67 -15.88
CA GLU A 166 6.74 -6.73 -15.37
C GLU A 166 7.75 -6.68 -16.53
N GLN A 167 7.57 -7.50 -17.56
CA GLN A 167 8.39 -7.47 -18.77
C GLN A 167 8.36 -6.08 -19.44
N MET A 168 7.19 -5.44 -19.54
CA MET A 168 7.10 -4.08 -20.08
C MET A 168 7.84 -3.06 -19.21
N ARG A 169 7.86 -3.23 -17.88
CA ARG A 169 8.54 -2.34 -16.95
C ARG A 169 10.05 -2.47 -17.06
N GLU A 170 10.56 -3.68 -17.21
CA GLU A 170 11.97 -3.95 -17.47
C GLU A 170 12.44 -3.31 -18.78
N GLN A 171 11.69 -3.53 -19.87
CA GLN A 171 11.98 -2.91 -21.16
C GLN A 171 11.97 -1.38 -21.05
N SER A 172 10.95 -0.81 -20.40
CA SER A 172 10.87 0.63 -20.18
C SER A 172 12.04 1.17 -19.33
N GLY A 173 12.60 0.38 -18.42
CA GLY A 173 13.79 0.74 -17.66
C GLY A 173 15.02 0.85 -18.55
N ARG A 174 15.25 -0.15 -19.40
CA ARG A 174 16.35 -0.18 -20.39
C ARG A 174 16.25 1.01 -21.35
N ASP A 175 15.06 1.25 -21.89
CA ASP A 175 14.81 2.36 -22.82
C ASP A 175 15.07 3.72 -22.16
N ARG A 176 14.68 3.89 -20.88
CA ARG A 176 14.91 5.13 -20.14
C ARG A 176 16.40 5.44 -20.01
N VAL A 177 17.22 4.44 -19.69
CA VAL A 177 18.68 4.60 -19.59
C VAL A 177 19.28 4.98 -20.93
N ARG A 178 18.90 4.26 -22.00
CA ARG A 178 19.37 4.56 -23.37
C ARG A 178 19.04 6.00 -23.79
N ILE A 179 17.79 6.43 -23.59
CA ILE A 179 17.36 7.78 -23.97
C ILE A 179 18.04 8.86 -23.11
N ALA A 180 18.26 8.59 -21.82
CA ALA A 180 19.01 9.50 -20.95
C ALA A 180 20.45 9.71 -21.46
N ALA A 181 21.13 8.63 -21.85
CA ALA A 181 22.49 8.70 -22.41
C ALA A 181 22.54 9.53 -23.72
N ILE A 182 21.59 9.30 -24.64
CA ILE A 182 21.50 10.07 -25.89
C ILE A 182 21.25 11.55 -25.61
N ARG A 183 20.36 11.88 -24.67
CA ARG A 183 20.08 13.27 -24.29
C ARG A 183 21.29 13.95 -23.66
N GLN A 184 22.03 13.22 -22.83
CA GLN A 184 23.25 13.75 -22.21
C GLN A 184 24.32 14.03 -23.26
N ALA A 185 24.59 13.08 -24.16
CA ALA A 185 25.55 13.27 -25.25
C ALA A 185 25.20 14.47 -26.15
N LYS A 186 23.90 14.65 -26.48
CA LYS A 186 23.44 15.81 -27.25
C LYS A 186 23.70 17.13 -26.50
N LYS A 187 23.40 17.18 -25.20
CA LYS A 187 23.62 18.35 -24.36
C LYS A 187 25.12 18.69 -24.24
N ASP A 188 25.97 17.68 -24.16
CA ASP A 188 27.42 17.86 -24.09
C ASP A 188 27.99 18.35 -25.43
N GLN A 189 27.52 17.81 -26.56
CA GLN A 189 27.85 18.31 -27.90
C GLN A 189 27.44 19.78 -28.09
N GLU A 190 26.20 20.15 -27.70
CA GLU A 190 25.72 21.53 -27.76
C GLU A 190 26.59 22.46 -26.92
N ARG A 191 26.99 22.05 -25.71
CA ARG A 191 27.90 22.81 -24.84
C ARG A 191 29.27 23.01 -25.48
N MET A 192 29.86 21.97 -26.05
CA MET A 192 31.16 22.05 -26.71
C MET A 192 31.13 23.01 -27.92
N LEU A 193 30.07 22.94 -28.73
CA LEU A 193 29.90 23.83 -29.88
C LEU A 193 29.69 25.29 -29.46
N GLN A 194 29.01 25.55 -28.34
CA GLN A 194 28.86 26.89 -27.80
C GLN A 194 30.18 27.49 -27.34
N ILE A 195 31.02 26.70 -26.65
CA ILE A 195 32.36 27.13 -26.23
C ILE A 195 33.20 27.47 -27.46
N ALA A 196 33.25 26.57 -28.45
CA ALA A 196 34.00 26.79 -29.67
C ALA A 196 33.54 28.04 -30.45
N ARG A 197 32.22 28.29 -30.53
CA ARG A 197 31.69 29.51 -31.16
C ARG A 197 32.10 30.77 -30.40
N GLY A 198 32.01 30.76 -29.07
CA GLY A 198 32.42 31.90 -28.25
C GLY A 198 33.93 32.20 -28.32
N GLU A 199 34.77 31.17 -28.49
CA GLU A 199 36.22 31.35 -28.71
C GLU A 199 36.51 31.99 -30.07
N VAL A 200 35.81 31.58 -31.13
CA VAL A 200 35.94 32.18 -32.47
C VAL A 200 35.47 33.63 -32.50
N GLU A 201 34.38 33.96 -31.80
CA GLU A 201 33.91 35.35 -31.68
C GLU A 201 34.94 36.23 -30.96
N LYS A 202 35.53 35.75 -29.85
CA LYS A 202 36.60 36.48 -29.14
C LYS A 202 37.84 36.70 -29.99
N LEU A 203 38.20 35.73 -30.85
CA LEU A 203 39.34 35.86 -31.77
C LEU A 203 39.06 36.84 -32.91
N ARG A 204 37.80 37.14 -33.23
CA ARG A 204 37.40 38.11 -34.27
C ARG A 204 37.39 39.56 -33.77
N GLU A 205 37.28 39.77 -32.47
CA GLU A 205 37.31 41.09 -31.83
C GLU A 205 38.73 41.58 -31.49
N LEU A 206 39.74 40.74 -31.70
CA LEU A 206 41.18 41.05 -31.63
C LEU A 206 41.73 41.44 -33.01
#